data_AF-A0A094FZS4-F1
#
_entry.id   AF-A0A094FZS4-F1
#
_cell.length_a   1.000
_cell.length_b   1.000
_cell.length_c   1.000
_cell.angle_alpha   90.00
_cell.angle_beta   90.00
_cell.angle_gamma   90.00
#
_symmetry.space_group_name_H-M   'P 1'
#
loop_
_entity.id
_entity.type
_entity.pdbx_description
1 polymer ?
#
loop_
_entity_poly.entity_id
_entity_poly.type
_entity_poly.pdbx_seq_one_letter_code
_entity_poly.pdbx_strand_id
1 'polypeptide(L)'
;MEATEIQQHVETIREQDEYRVTWLQKLRKAYCDTVDKLKDAVTDLDNERVLSRELGKMNKGLEVKFEELQRSINRSAFVLVLIDADSDGYFDDKYLLRGTNGGREAALVLKSELQRELRQTSPNVAELPFILKLYANVDMLGEAMSRNGMEEASNLLRDFCRGFCQTGGLSEFIDVGNGKDRADHQIKGVLEHFKENPCCMHIVLGGCHDNGYVCDLDIIKSEGSLQDRITLLKSFQTGRQYGDLPFKSIHLPSLFRTQALSPSVPLHVAQPAPGNSSTDGTGSTAQGLSYAARASASDGSTIEPAPPSPSRRRDILVNAAGERLDRFPKKPSQAAFTNYHGKKRELEATALR
;
A
#
# COMPACT_ATOMS: atom_id res chain seq x y z
N MET A 1 42.67 -51.27 97.68
CA MET A 1 41.65 -51.33 96.61
C MET A 1 41.26 -52.78 96.42
N GLU A 2 40.00 -53.09 96.68
CA GLU A 2 39.43 -54.42 96.39
C GLU A 2 39.36 -54.60 94.86
N ALA A 3 39.54 -55.83 94.36
CA ALA A 3 39.59 -56.13 92.93
C ALA A 3 38.36 -55.64 92.15
N THR A 4 37.21 -55.56 92.82
CA THR A 4 35.93 -55.04 92.32
C THR A 4 35.95 -53.55 91.98
N GLU A 5 36.59 -52.70 92.79
CA GLU A 5 36.72 -51.26 92.49
C GLU A 5 37.57 -51.02 91.24
N ILE A 6 38.65 -51.79 91.08
CA ILE A 6 39.51 -51.73 89.89
C ILE A 6 38.72 -52.13 88.65
N GLN A 7 37.95 -53.21 88.73
CA GLN A 7 37.11 -53.70 87.63
C GLN A 7 36.11 -52.63 87.15
N GLN A 8 35.44 -51.97 88.10
CA GLN A 8 34.44 -50.95 87.83
C GLN A 8 35.05 -49.68 87.20
N HIS A 9 36.26 -49.31 87.63
CA HIS A 9 37.00 -48.20 87.04
C HIS A 9 37.45 -48.48 85.60
N VAL A 10 37.89 -49.71 85.32
CA VAL A 10 38.26 -50.15 83.96
C VAL A 10 37.05 -50.13 83.01
N GLU A 11 35.88 -50.57 83.46
CA GLU A 11 34.64 -50.54 82.66
C GLU A 11 34.22 -49.10 82.34
N THR A 12 34.32 -48.18 83.32
CA THR A 12 34.01 -46.76 83.12
C THR A 12 34.93 -46.12 82.08
N ILE A 13 36.23 -46.45 82.11
CA ILE A 13 37.19 -45.96 81.11
C ILE A 13 36.84 -46.50 79.72
N ARG A 14 36.46 -47.79 79.62
CA ARG A 14 36.02 -48.40 78.35
C ARG A 14 34.80 -47.71 77.76
N GLU A 15 33.78 -47.45 78.57
CA GLU A 15 32.56 -46.75 78.12
C GLU A 15 32.88 -45.33 77.63
N GLN A 16 33.76 -44.62 78.35
CA GLN A 16 34.22 -43.30 77.92
C GLN A 16 35.00 -43.35 76.61
N ASP A 17 35.84 -44.36 76.41
CA ASP A 17 36.60 -44.53 75.17
C ASP A 17 35.70 -44.91 73.99
N GLU A 18 34.71 -45.81 74.18
CA GLU A 18 33.70 -46.08 73.16
C GLU A 18 32.90 -44.83 72.79
N TYR A 19 32.51 -44.03 73.79
CA TYR A 19 31.82 -42.76 73.56
C TYR A 19 32.70 -41.78 72.74
N ARG A 20 33.97 -41.62 73.12
CA ARG A 20 34.94 -40.77 72.39
C ARG A 20 35.12 -41.24 70.96
N VAL A 21 35.30 -42.54 70.73
CA VAL A 21 35.46 -43.11 69.38
C VAL A 21 34.20 -42.87 68.55
N THR A 22 33.01 -43.10 69.11
CA THR A 22 31.74 -42.86 68.43
C THR A 22 31.56 -41.38 68.08
N TRP A 23 31.91 -40.48 69.00
CA TRP A 23 31.84 -39.04 68.77
C TRP A 23 32.84 -38.60 67.69
N LEU A 24 34.08 -39.10 67.72
CA LEU A 24 35.09 -38.83 66.70
C LEU A 24 34.65 -39.32 65.32
N GLN A 25 33.99 -40.48 65.23
CA GLN A 25 33.44 -40.98 63.97
C GLN A 25 32.32 -40.07 63.44
N LYS A 26 31.41 -39.60 64.31
CA LYS A 26 30.36 -38.63 63.95
C LYS A 26 30.97 -37.31 63.48
N LEU A 27 31.96 -36.79 64.20
CA LEU A 27 32.68 -35.57 63.85
C LEU A 27 33.37 -35.72 62.49
N ARG A 28 34.09 -36.83 62.27
CA ARG A 28 34.73 -37.14 60.98
C ARG A 28 33.71 -37.17 59.86
N LYS A 29 32.57 -37.83 60.05
CA LYS A 29 31.51 -37.90 59.04
C LYS A 29 30.98 -36.50 58.71
N ALA A 30 30.64 -35.71 59.73
CA ALA A 30 30.16 -34.34 59.53
C ALA A 30 31.21 -33.45 58.83
N TYR A 31 32.49 -33.64 59.15
CA TYR A 31 33.59 -32.95 58.48
C TYR A 31 33.69 -33.33 57.00
N CYS A 32 33.69 -34.63 56.68
CA CYS A 32 33.68 -35.11 55.29
C CYS A 32 32.47 -34.57 54.51
N ASP A 33 31.27 -34.69 55.06
CA ASP A 33 30.03 -34.20 54.43
C ASP A 33 30.09 -32.69 54.16
N THR A 34 30.72 -31.90 55.06
CA THR A 34 30.87 -30.45 54.90
C THR A 34 31.90 -30.12 53.82
N VAL A 35 33.02 -30.86 53.77
CA VAL A 35 34.06 -30.69 52.75
C VAL A 35 33.50 -31.00 51.36
N ASP A 36 32.69 -32.06 51.22
CA ASP A 36 32.10 -32.41 49.92
C ASP A 36 31.07 -31.38 49.48
N LYS A 37 30.19 -30.93 50.38
CA LYS A 37 29.27 -29.80 50.09
C LYS A 37 30.00 -28.53 49.68
N LEU A 38 31.15 -28.23 50.29
CA LEU A 38 31.95 -27.07 49.93
C LEU A 38 32.55 -27.21 48.53
N LYS A 39 33.03 -28.41 48.16
CA LYS A 39 33.53 -28.67 46.80
C LYS A 39 32.44 -28.53 45.75
N ASP A 40 31.25 -29.06 46.02
CA ASP A 40 30.11 -28.96 45.12
C ASP A 40 29.73 -27.50 44.91
N ALA A 41 29.58 -26.74 46.00
CA ALA A 41 29.27 -25.31 45.95
C ALA A 41 30.33 -24.48 45.19
N VAL A 42 31.62 -24.81 45.33
CA VAL A 42 32.70 -24.16 44.56
C VAL A 42 32.56 -24.48 43.07
N THR A 43 32.27 -25.73 42.72
CA THR A 43 32.10 -26.18 41.33
C THR A 43 30.90 -25.48 40.68
N ASP A 44 29.78 -25.41 41.39
CA ASP A 44 28.56 -24.74 40.92
C ASP A 44 28.81 -23.25 40.69
N LEU A 45 29.52 -22.59 41.61
CA LEU A 45 29.85 -21.17 41.50
C LEU A 45 30.80 -20.87 40.33
N ASP A 46 31.75 -21.76 40.04
CA ASP A 46 32.60 -21.62 38.86
C ASP A 46 31.82 -21.85 37.55
N ASN A 47 30.90 -22.81 37.53
CA ASN A 47 29.99 -23.01 36.39
C ASN A 47 29.10 -21.77 36.16
N GLU A 48 28.52 -21.19 37.21
CA GLU A 48 27.70 -19.98 37.13
C GLU A 48 28.50 -18.78 36.59
N ARG A 49 29.76 -18.64 37.01
CA ARG A 49 30.67 -17.59 36.48
C ARG A 49 30.94 -17.74 35.00
N VAL A 50 31.11 -18.98 34.51
CA VAL A 50 31.29 -19.25 33.08
C VAL A 50 30.03 -18.88 32.32
N LEU A 51 28.86 -19.37 32.75
CA LEU A 51 27.56 -19.06 32.14
C LEU A 51 27.27 -17.57 32.12
N SER A 52 27.51 -16.86 33.23
CA SER A 52 27.33 -15.41 33.33
C SER A 52 28.19 -14.65 32.32
N ARG A 53 29.44 -15.09 32.12
CA ARG A 53 30.34 -14.50 31.11
C ARG A 53 29.87 -14.77 29.69
N GLU A 54 29.38 -15.98 29.42
CA GLU A 54 28.84 -16.34 28.10
C GLU A 54 27.56 -15.58 27.77
N LEU A 55 26.61 -15.51 28.71
CA LEU A 55 25.40 -14.69 28.60
C LEU A 55 25.75 -13.22 28.37
N GLY A 56 26.71 -12.68 29.12
CA GLY A 56 27.19 -11.30 28.91
C GLY A 56 27.75 -11.06 27.51
N LYS A 57 28.52 -12.03 26.96
CA LYS A 57 29.00 -11.95 25.58
C LYS A 57 27.87 -12.04 24.56
N MET A 58 26.90 -12.94 24.77
CA MET A 58 25.75 -13.09 23.87
C MET A 58 24.86 -11.85 23.86
N ASN A 59 24.54 -11.29 25.03
CA ASN A 59 23.76 -10.05 25.13
C ASN A 59 24.46 -8.90 24.42
N LYS A 60 25.76 -8.70 24.67
CA LYS A 60 26.54 -7.68 23.95
C LYS A 60 26.55 -7.91 22.43
N GLY A 61 26.64 -9.17 22.01
CA GLY A 61 26.55 -9.52 20.59
C GLY A 61 25.18 -9.23 19.98
N LEU A 62 24.10 -9.44 20.73
CA LEU A 62 22.73 -9.11 20.31
C LEU A 62 22.50 -7.60 20.26
N GLU A 63 23.01 -6.84 21.23
CA GLU A 63 22.95 -5.37 21.24
C GLU A 63 23.60 -4.77 20.00
N VAL A 64 24.81 -5.23 19.66
CA VAL A 64 25.51 -4.77 18.44
C VAL A 64 24.69 -5.08 17.19
N LYS A 65 24.14 -6.31 17.07
CA LYS A 65 23.30 -6.68 15.91
C LYS A 65 22.02 -5.86 15.86
N PHE A 66 21.40 -5.57 16.99
CA PHE A 66 20.20 -4.74 17.08
C PHE A 66 20.48 -3.31 16.61
N GLU A 67 21.58 -2.70 17.08
CA GLU A 67 22.01 -1.38 16.63
C GLU A 67 22.35 -1.36 15.13
N GLU A 68 22.96 -2.43 14.60
CA GLU A 68 23.24 -2.56 13.16
C GLU A 68 21.96 -2.62 12.34
N LEU A 69 20.98 -3.42 12.75
CA LEU A 69 19.67 -3.50 12.09
C LEU A 69 18.93 -2.15 12.15
N GLN A 70 18.91 -1.50 13.31
CA GLN A 70 18.27 -0.20 13.47
C GLN A 70 18.93 0.86 12.58
N ARG A 71 20.27 0.88 12.51
CA ARG A 71 21.01 1.75 11.59
C ARG A 71 20.69 1.46 10.12
N SER A 72 20.55 0.18 9.75
CA SER A 72 20.20 -0.23 8.39
C SER A 72 18.80 0.25 7.97
N ILE A 73 17.81 0.07 8.86
CA ILE A 73 16.44 0.56 8.66
C ILE A 73 16.45 2.09 8.51
N ASN A 74 17.07 2.79 9.45
CA ASN A 74 17.12 4.26 9.44
C ASN A 74 17.80 4.83 8.17
N ARG A 75 18.85 4.17 7.67
CA ARG A 75 19.52 4.56 6.43
C ARG A 75 18.64 4.36 5.19
N SER A 76 17.74 3.38 5.24
CA SER A 76 16.85 3.03 4.14
C SER A 76 15.46 3.65 4.32
N ALA A 77 15.26 4.51 5.31
CA ALA A 77 13.96 5.08 5.65
C ALA A 77 13.49 6.09 4.59
N PHE A 78 12.19 6.12 4.32
CA PHE A 78 11.57 7.02 3.33
C PHE A 78 10.12 7.37 3.67
N VAL A 79 9.60 8.41 3.02
CA VAL A 79 8.17 8.74 2.94
C VAL A 79 7.63 8.29 1.59
N LEU A 80 6.56 7.50 1.59
CA LEU A 80 5.88 7.09 0.37
C LEU A 80 4.71 8.04 0.09
N VAL A 81 4.61 8.52 -1.13
CA VAL A 81 3.51 9.37 -1.58
C VAL A 81 2.80 8.66 -2.72
N LEU A 82 1.54 8.28 -2.49
CA LEU A 82 0.68 7.61 -3.46
C LEU A 82 -0.41 8.59 -3.87
N ILE A 83 -0.45 8.98 -5.14
CA ILE A 83 -1.46 9.91 -5.64
C ILE A 83 -2.24 9.22 -6.77
N ASP A 84 -3.54 9.14 -6.58
CA ASP A 84 -4.50 8.88 -7.62
C ASP A 84 -4.75 10.16 -8.41
N ALA A 85 -4.07 10.26 -9.54
CA ALA A 85 -4.11 11.38 -10.45
C ALA A 85 -5.11 11.14 -11.60
N ASP A 86 -5.96 10.10 -11.52
CA ASP A 86 -6.96 9.75 -12.55
C ASP A 86 -8.23 10.64 -12.47
N SER A 87 -8.34 11.47 -11.42
CA SER A 87 -9.43 12.43 -11.30
C SER A 87 -9.22 13.68 -12.17
N ASP A 88 -10.32 14.18 -12.74
CA ASP A 88 -10.35 15.31 -13.68
C ASP A 88 -9.62 16.55 -13.10
N GLY A 89 -8.40 16.79 -13.59
CA GLY A 89 -7.66 18.03 -13.33
C GLY A 89 -7.01 18.12 -11.94
N TYR A 90 -6.22 17.12 -11.55
CA TYR A 90 -5.48 17.20 -10.27
C TYR A 90 -4.52 18.42 -10.23
N PHE A 91 -3.74 18.64 -11.29
CA PHE A 91 -2.74 19.72 -11.36
C PHE A 91 -3.29 21.05 -11.87
N ASP A 92 -2.77 22.13 -11.30
CA ASP A 92 -3.02 23.51 -11.76
C ASP A 92 -2.49 23.71 -13.20
N ASP A 93 -3.25 24.45 -14.02
CA ASP A 93 -2.96 24.75 -15.42
C ASP A 93 -1.57 25.32 -15.64
N LYS A 94 -1.08 26.13 -14.69
CA LYS A 94 0.23 26.77 -14.80
C LYS A 94 1.38 25.77 -14.91
N TYR A 95 1.20 24.54 -14.44
CA TYR A 95 2.18 23.46 -14.62
C TYR A 95 1.90 22.67 -15.90
N LEU A 96 0.64 22.30 -16.16
CA LEU A 96 0.27 21.49 -17.32
C LEU A 96 0.65 22.17 -18.64
N LEU A 97 0.37 23.47 -18.78
CA LEU A 97 0.65 24.28 -19.97
C LEU A 97 2.15 24.48 -20.25
N ARG A 98 3.02 24.08 -19.32
CA ARG A 98 4.49 24.18 -19.48
C ARG A 98 5.15 22.84 -19.82
N GLY A 99 4.36 21.80 -20.11
CA GLY A 99 4.83 20.48 -20.52
C GLY A 99 5.96 19.98 -19.61
N THR A 100 7.10 19.60 -20.20
CA THR A 100 8.26 19.09 -19.46
C THR A 100 8.75 20.01 -18.34
N ASN A 101 8.83 21.32 -18.56
CA ASN A 101 9.29 22.24 -17.52
C ASN A 101 8.31 22.33 -16.37
N GLY A 102 7.01 22.31 -16.68
CA GLY A 102 5.95 22.31 -15.67
C GLY A 102 5.91 21.02 -14.86
N GLY A 103 6.11 19.87 -15.50
CA GLY A 103 6.23 18.58 -14.81
C GLY A 103 7.41 18.54 -13.83
N ARG A 104 8.56 19.07 -14.24
CA ARG A 104 9.74 19.18 -13.36
C ARG A 104 9.47 20.05 -12.15
N GLU A 105 8.87 21.21 -12.37
CA GLU A 105 8.52 22.13 -11.30
C GLU A 105 7.48 21.55 -10.36
N ALA A 106 6.44 20.90 -10.89
CA ALA A 106 5.39 20.25 -10.11
C ALA A 106 5.95 19.18 -9.15
N ALA A 107 6.92 18.37 -9.59
CA ALA A 107 7.59 17.39 -8.74
C ALA A 107 8.37 18.05 -7.58
N LEU A 108 9.11 19.14 -7.87
CA LEU A 108 9.84 19.89 -6.84
C LEU A 108 8.90 20.56 -5.83
N VAL A 109 7.83 21.19 -6.32
CA VAL A 109 6.82 21.85 -5.49
C VAL A 109 6.10 20.83 -4.63
N LEU A 110 5.66 19.70 -5.20
CA LEU A 110 5.01 18.61 -4.45
C LEU A 110 5.88 18.16 -3.29
N LYS A 111 7.14 17.82 -3.56
CA LYS A 111 8.08 17.41 -2.51
C LYS A 111 8.23 18.51 -1.45
N SER A 112 8.48 19.76 -1.86
CA SER A 112 8.77 20.87 -0.94
C SER A 112 7.58 21.20 -0.04
N GLU A 113 6.37 21.20 -0.59
CA GLU A 113 5.14 21.44 0.16
C GLU A 113 4.81 20.29 1.11
N LEU A 114 4.93 19.04 0.67
CA LEU A 114 4.79 17.88 1.57
C LEU A 114 5.80 17.92 2.71
N GLN A 115 7.06 18.27 2.41
CA GLN A 115 8.11 18.44 3.41
C GLN A 115 7.74 19.54 4.42
N ARG A 116 7.20 20.67 3.95
CA ARG A 116 6.76 21.80 4.79
C ARG A 116 5.60 21.40 5.71
N GLU A 117 4.60 20.70 5.19
CA GLU A 117 3.44 20.24 5.95
C GLU A 117 3.82 19.16 6.98
N LEU A 118 4.64 18.18 6.59
CA LEU A 118 5.10 17.13 7.50
C LEU A 118 6.06 17.66 8.57
N ARG A 119 6.84 18.71 8.31
CA ARG A 119 7.67 19.34 9.35
C ARG A 119 6.85 19.86 10.54
N GLN A 120 5.60 20.26 10.32
CA GLN A 120 4.75 20.79 11.38
C GLN A 120 4.15 19.68 12.25
N THR A 121 3.90 18.51 11.65
CA THR A 121 3.13 17.43 12.29
C THR A 121 3.98 16.23 12.70
N SER A 122 5.07 15.97 11.97
CA SER A 122 5.97 14.83 12.12
C SER A 122 7.40 15.21 11.66
N PRO A 123 8.15 16.03 12.44
CA PRO A 123 9.47 16.53 12.03
C PRO A 123 10.48 15.44 11.64
N ASN A 124 10.43 14.29 12.33
CA ASN A 124 11.37 13.18 12.10
C ASN A 124 11.23 12.53 10.72
N VAL A 125 10.04 12.56 10.11
CA VAL A 125 9.83 11.97 8.77
C VAL A 125 10.00 12.98 7.65
N ALA A 126 9.89 14.28 7.97
CA ALA A 126 9.91 15.33 6.97
C ALA A 126 11.26 15.49 6.28
N GLU A 127 12.37 15.08 6.90
CA GLU A 127 13.70 15.15 6.28
C GLU A 127 14.10 13.87 5.52
N LEU A 128 13.23 12.85 5.51
CA LEU A 128 13.48 11.61 4.79
C LEU A 128 13.34 11.80 3.27
N PRO A 129 13.94 10.92 2.45
CA PRO A 129 13.65 10.82 1.03
C PRO A 129 12.15 10.59 0.77
N PHE A 130 11.59 11.29 -0.22
CA PHE A 130 10.21 11.12 -0.67
C PHE A 130 10.19 10.31 -1.95
N ILE A 131 9.42 9.21 -1.95
CA ILE A 131 9.12 8.42 -3.14
C ILE A 131 7.74 8.86 -3.63
N LEU A 132 7.68 9.55 -4.76
CA LEU A 132 6.44 10.08 -5.34
C LEU A 132 5.94 9.13 -6.42
N LYS A 133 4.77 8.54 -6.24
CA LYS A 133 4.12 7.66 -7.23
C LYS A 133 2.73 8.19 -7.54
N LEU A 134 2.58 8.68 -8.76
CA LEU A 134 1.32 9.19 -9.30
C LEU A 134 0.78 8.15 -10.28
N TYR A 135 -0.49 7.82 -10.17
CA TYR A 135 -1.17 6.84 -11.01
C TYR A 135 -2.32 7.52 -11.75
N ALA A 136 -2.35 7.40 -13.07
CA ALA A 136 -3.46 7.89 -13.88
C ALA A 136 -3.53 7.09 -15.17
N ASN A 137 -4.71 7.03 -15.80
CA ASN A 137 -4.79 6.70 -17.21
C ASN A 137 -4.51 7.98 -18.00
N VAL A 138 -3.31 8.09 -18.58
CA VAL A 138 -2.86 9.33 -19.23
C VAL A 138 -3.72 9.66 -20.45
N ASP A 139 -4.18 8.65 -21.18
CA ASP A 139 -5.04 8.83 -22.35
C ASP A 139 -6.42 9.37 -21.94
N MET A 140 -7.08 8.73 -20.97
CA MET A 140 -8.39 9.18 -20.48
C MET A 140 -8.33 10.57 -19.85
N LEU A 141 -7.26 10.87 -19.10
CA LEU A 141 -7.03 12.19 -18.52
C LEU A 141 -6.86 13.26 -19.62
N GLY A 142 -6.10 12.96 -20.68
CA GLY A 142 -5.95 13.85 -21.84
C GLY A 142 -7.27 14.09 -22.57
N GLU A 143 -8.07 13.04 -22.80
CA GLU A 143 -9.40 13.16 -23.38
C GLU A 143 -10.35 13.99 -22.52
N ALA A 144 -10.30 13.82 -21.19
CA ALA A 144 -11.06 14.62 -20.24
C ALA A 144 -10.66 16.10 -20.27
N MET A 145 -9.36 16.41 -20.34
CA MET A 145 -8.86 17.78 -20.49
C MET A 145 -9.37 18.42 -21.78
N SER A 146 -9.27 17.72 -22.92
CA SER A 146 -9.74 18.23 -24.21
C SER A 146 -11.25 18.50 -24.20
N ARG A 147 -12.06 17.59 -23.62
CA ARG A 147 -13.52 17.77 -23.49
C ARG A 147 -13.90 18.99 -22.66
N ASN A 148 -13.05 19.41 -21.73
CA ASN A 148 -13.26 20.58 -20.87
C ASN A 148 -12.61 21.86 -21.41
N GLY A 149 -12.16 21.88 -22.67
CA GLY A 149 -11.59 23.08 -23.31
C GLY A 149 -10.11 23.31 -23.02
N MET A 150 -9.40 22.33 -22.45
CA MET A 150 -7.97 22.41 -22.17
C MET A 150 -7.13 21.65 -23.21
N GLU A 151 -7.37 21.92 -24.49
CA GLU A 151 -6.73 21.21 -25.60
C GLU A 151 -5.20 21.37 -25.59
N GLU A 152 -4.70 22.57 -25.30
CA GLU A 152 -3.26 22.83 -25.20
C GLU A 152 -2.59 22.02 -24.07
N ALA A 153 -3.21 21.99 -22.89
CA ALA A 153 -2.71 21.19 -21.76
C ALA A 153 -2.76 19.69 -22.05
N SER A 154 -3.81 19.21 -22.73
CA SER A 154 -3.94 17.82 -23.16
C SER A 154 -2.79 17.41 -24.09
N ASN A 155 -2.46 18.25 -25.07
CA ASN A 155 -1.33 18.02 -25.98
C ASN A 155 0.03 17.97 -25.27
N LEU A 156 0.17 18.69 -24.16
CA LEU A 156 1.40 18.76 -23.37
C LEU A 156 1.45 17.75 -22.20
N LEU A 157 0.38 16.99 -21.96
CA LEU A 157 0.25 16.12 -20.79
C LEU A 157 1.36 15.06 -20.72
N ARG A 158 1.68 14.42 -21.84
CA ARG A 158 2.76 13.41 -21.88
C ARG A 158 4.13 14.03 -21.60
N ASP A 159 4.38 15.24 -22.09
CA ASP A 159 5.60 15.99 -21.80
C ASP A 159 5.68 16.40 -20.34
N PHE A 160 4.55 16.79 -19.74
CA PHE A 160 4.42 17.03 -18.31
C PHE A 160 4.77 15.78 -17.49
N CYS A 161 4.16 14.63 -17.78
CA CYS A 161 4.45 13.37 -17.08
C CYS A 161 5.94 13.01 -17.19
N ARG A 162 6.53 13.17 -18.38
CA ARG A 162 7.97 12.95 -18.59
C ARG A 162 8.83 13.90 -17.76
N GLY A 163 8.47 15.19 -17.70
CA GLY A 163 9.17 16.18 -16.87
C GLY A 163 9.11 15.85 -15.38
N PHE A 164 7.96 15.37 -14.91
CA PHE A 164 7.77 14.91 -13.54
C PHE A 164 8.72 13.76 -13.20
N CYS A 165 8.78 12.72 -14.05
CA CYS A 165 9.67 11.56 -13.85
C CYS A 165 11.16 11.90 -13.91
N GLN A 166 11.55 12.98 -14.59
CA GLN A 166 12.95 13.40 -14.71
C GLN A 166 13.49 14.10 -13.46
N THR A 167 12.66 14.31 -12.43
CA THR A 167 12.99 15.16 -11.29
C THR A 167 13.21 14.36 -10.02
N GLY A 168 14.31 14.61 -9.32
CA GLY A 168 14.54 14.11 -7.96
C GLY A 168 14.83 12.61 -7.83
N GLY A 169 14.88 11.86 -8.93
CA GLY A 169 15.29 10.45 -8.97
C GLY A 169 14.33 9.44 -8.33
N LEU A 170 13.34 9.90 -7.57
CA LEU A 170 12.31 9.10 -6.88
C LEU A 170 10.89 9.59 -7.21
N SER A 171 10.73 10.23 -8.37
CA SER A 171 9.44 10.70 -8.87
C SER A 171 8.99 9.84 -10.04
N GLU A 172 7.80 9.29 -9.96
CA GLU A 172 7.23 8.40 -10.95
C GLU A 172 5.80 8.84 -11.29
N PHE A 173 5.52 8.88 -12.59
CA PHE A 173 4.19 9.06 -13.15
C PHE A 173 3.85 7.80 -13.94
N ILE A 174 2.88 7.04 -13.46
CA ILE A 174 2.60 5.66 -13.87
C ILE A 174 1.30 5.68 -14.66
N ASP A 175 1.43 5.47 -15.97
CA ASP A 175 0.29 5.27 -16.86
C ASP A 175 -0.28 3.86 -16.65
N VAL A 176 -1.46 3.78 -16.05
CA VAL A 176 -2.13 2.49 -15.77
C VAL A 176 -2.93 1.97 -16.96
N GLY A 177 -3.06 2.79 -18.02
CA GLY A 177 -3.79 2.48 -19.23
C GLY A 177 -5.28 2.20 -19.01
N ASN A 178 -5.89 1.61 -20.03
CA ASN A 178 -7.34 1.41 -20.06
C ASN A 178 -7.83 0.32 -19.10
N GLY A 179 -8.93 0.64 -18.42
CA GLY A 179 -9.64 -0.28 -17.54
C GLY A 179 -10.19 0.45 -16.34
N LYS A 180 -11.37 0.03 -15.88
CA LYS A 180 -11.99 0.60 -14.71
C LYS A 180 -11.16 0.27 -13.45
N ASP A 181 -11.01 1.24 -12.56
CA ASP A 181 -10.42 1.06 -11.22
C ASP A 181 -8.96 0.52 -11.26
N ARG A 182 -8.21 0.78 -12.34
CA ARG A 182 -6.82 0.32 -12.50
C ARG A 182 -5.85 1.07 -11.59
N ALA A 183 -6.03 2.39 -11.47
CA ALA A 183 -5.25 3.23 -10.56
C ALA A 183 -5.48 2.77 -9.11
N ASP A 184 -6.75 2.63 -8.71
CA ASP A 184 -7.16 2.08 -7.41
C ASP A 184 -6.51 0.75 -7.10
N HIS A 185 -6.57 -0.20 -8.04
CA HIS A 185 -5.99 -1.53 -7.84
C HIS A 185 -4.48 -1.46 -7.56
N GLN A 186 -3.75 -0.66 -8.34
CA GLN A 186 -2.31 -0.49 -8.17
C GLN A 186 -1.99 0.21 -6.84
N ILE A 187 -2.69 1.30 -6.50
CA ILE A 187 -2.48 2.04 -5.26
C ILE A 187 -2.78 1.17 -4.04
N LYS A 188 -3.88 0.41 -4.04
CA LYS A 188 -4.23 -0.52 -2.95
C LYS A 188 -3.18 -1.59 -2.75
N GLY A 189 -2.68 -2.20 -3.83
CA GLY A 189 -1.61 -3.19 -3.75
C GLY A 189 -0.31 -2.61 -3.17
N VAL A 190 0.06 -1.39 -3.57
CA VAL A 190 1.26 -0.72 -3.07
C VAL A 190 1.07 -0.27 -1.62
N LEU A 191 -0.10 0.26 -1.26
CA LEU A 191 -0.44 0.63 0.11
C LEU A 191 -0.33 -0.59 1.04
N GLU A 192 -0.96 -1.70 0.66
CA GLU A 192 -0.94 -2.95 1.42
C GLU A 192 0.49 -3.47 1.62
N HIS A 193 1.32 -3.40 0.57
CA HIS A 193 2.71 -3.86 0.65
C HIS A 193 3.58 -2.98 1.57
N PHE A 194 3.38 -1.66 1.56
CA PHE A 194 4.26 -0.72 2.26
C PHE A 194 3.78 -0.29 3.64
N LYS A 195 2.52 -0.54 4.02
CA LYS A 195 1.97 -0.12 5.33
C LYS A 195 2.75 -0.74 6.51
N GLU A 196 3.22 -1.98 6.36
CA GLU A 196 4.01 -2.68 7.39
C GLU A 196 5.52 -2.64 7.14
N ASN A 197 5.97 -2.01 6.05
CA ASN A 197 7.39 -1.95 5.74
C ASN A 197 8.11 -1.07 6.79
N PRO A 198 9.15 -1.60 7.49
CA PRO A 198 9.82 -0.89 8.57
C PRO A 198 10.63 0.33 8.09
N CYS A 199 10.98 0.39 6.81
CA CYS A 199 11.66 1.52 6.20
C CYS A 199 10.67 2.59 5.69
N CYS A 200 9.40 2.25 5.46
CA CYS A 200 8.39 3.20 5.00
C CYS A 200 7.85 3.98 6.20
N MET A 201 8.53 5.03 6.63
CA MET A 201 8.20 5.69 7.90
C MET A 201 6.85 6.41 7.90
N HIS A 202 6.40 6.87 6.72
CA HIS A 202 5.15 7.60 6.56
C HIS A 202 4.57 7.41 5.15
N ILE A 203 3.24 7.42 5.04
CA ILE A 203 2.51 7.33 3.77
C ILE A 203 1.62 8.57 3.62
N VAL A 204 1.76 9.27 2.49
CA VAL A 204 0.82 10.30 2.07
C VAL A 204 -0.05 9.73 0.96
N LEU A 205 -1.37 9.68 1.18
CA LEU A 205 -2.33 9.14 0.23
C LEU A 205 -3.18 10.27 -0.36
N GLY A 206 -2.98 10.57 -1.63
CA GLY A 206 -3.76 11.51 -2.44
C GLY A 206 -4.75 10.79 -3.32
N GLY A 207 -5.85 10.30 -2.77
CA GLY A 207 -6.90 9.59 -3.51
C GLY A 207 -8.30 9.92 -2.99
N CYS A 208 -8.46 11.05 -2.31
CA CYS A 208 -9.68 11.34 -1.55
C CYS A 208 -10.82 11.92 -2.40
N HIS A 209 -10.73 11.89 -3.73
CA HIS A 209 -11.69 12.58 -4.61
C HIS A 209 -13.05 11.86 -4.69
N ASP A 210 -13.06 10.53 -4.52
CA ASP A 210 -14.25 9.69 -4.41
C ASP A 210 -14.27 8.97 -3.04
N ASN A 211 -14.84 7.75 -2.89
CA ASN A 211 -14.74 6.96 -1.65
C ASN A 211 -13.93 5.65 -1.85
N GLY A 212 -13.13 5.56 -2.92
CA GLY A 212 -12.51 4.32 -3.39
C GLY A 212 -11.57 3.65 -2.39
N TYR A 213 -10.92 4.43 -1.52
CA TYR A 213 -9.94 3.94 -0.54
C TYR A 213 -10.46 3.94 0.92
N VAL A 214 -11.73 4.28 1.16
CA VAL A 214 -12.27 4.40 2.53
C VAL A 214 -12.24 3.05 3.26
N CYS A 215 -12.62 1.96 2.60
CA CYS A 215 -12.59 0.62 3.18
C CYS A 215 -11.17 0.21 3.62
N ASP A 216 -10.16 0.47 2.76
CA ASP A 216 -8.76 0.17 3.06
C ASP A 216 -8.27 0.98 4.28
N LEU A 217 -8.68 2.25 4.36
CA LEU A 217 -8.35 3.13 5.49
C LEU A 217 -9.09 2.73 6.77
N ASP A 218 -10.32 2.23 6.71
CA ASP A 218 -11.05 1.72 7.88
C ASP A 218 -10.38 0.47 8.47
N ILE A 219 -9.84 -0.41 7.62
CA ILE A 219 -9.03 -1.56 8.07
C ILE A 219 -7.81 -1.05 8.83
N ILE A 220 -7.06 -0.11 8.26
CA ILE A 220 -5.87 0.47 8.89
C ILE A 220 -6.21 1.18 10.21
N LYS A 221 -7.34 1.88 10.26
CA LYS A 221 -7.87 2.49 11.48
C LYS A 221 -8.13 1.45 12.57
N SER A 222 -8.69 0.29 12.21
CA SER A 222 -8.99 -0.79 13.17
C SER A 222 -7.72 -1.45 13.76
N GLU A 223 -6.62 -1.45 13.01
CA GLU A 223 -5.32 -1.97 13.44
C GLU A 223 -4.57 -1.02 14.40
N GLY A 224 -4.93 0.27 14.42
CA GLY A 224 -4.50 1.29 15.39
C GLY A 224 -3.05 1.77 15.27
N SER A 225 -2.08 0.88 15.05
CA SER A 225 -0.64 1.20 15.06
C SER A 225 -0.16 2.03 13.87
N LEU A 226 -0.97 2.09 12.80
CA LEU A 226 -0.61 2.71 11.52
C LEU A 226 -1.27 4.08 11.30
N GLN A 227 -2.20 4.47 12.17
CA GLN A 227 -3.00 5.69 12.00
C GLN A 227 -2.13 6.95 11.89
N ASP A 228 -1.15 7.10 12.77
CA ASP A 228 -0.23 8.26 12.78
C ASP A 228 0.77 8.28 11.63
N ARG A 229 0.92 7.14 10.92
CA ARG A 229 1.82 6.98 9.78
C ARG A 229 1.15 7.32 8.45
N ILE A 230 -0.13 7.67 8.44
CA ILE A 230 -0.86 8.02 7.21
C ILE A 230 -1.34 9.47 7.27
N THR A 231 -1.15 10.19 6.17
CA THR A 231 -1.71 11.52 5.96
C THR A 231 -2.45 11.57 4.64
N LEU A 232 -3.68 12.08 4.67
CA LEU A 232 -4.52 12.22 3.50
C LEU A 232 -4.20 13.52 2.78
N LEU A 233 -3.89 13.43 1.51
CA LEU A 233 -3.76 14.58 0.63
C LEU A 233 -5.11 14.81 -0.05
N LYS A 234 -5.82 15.85 0.39
CA LYS A 234 -7.16 16.18 -0.11
C LYS A 234 -7.06 17.11 -1.31
N SER A 235 -7.77 16.76 -2.39
CA SER A 235 -7.93 17.60 -3.58
C SER A 235 -9.08 18.60 -3.41
N PHE A 236 -9.48 19.29 -4.48
CA PHE A 236 -10.61 20.23 -4.47
C PHE A 236 -11.94 19.60 -4.07
N GLN A 237 -12.10 18.30 -4.35
CA GLN A 237 -13.25 17.51 -3.96
C GLN A 237 -12.81 16.41 -3.01
N THR A 238 -13.58 16.20 -1.94
CA THR A 238 -13.33 15.12 -1.00
C THR A 238 -14.58 14.26 -0.85
N GLY A 239 -14.41 12.94 -0.93
CA GLY A 239 -15.48 11.99 -0.68
C GLY A 239 -16.07 12.16 0.72
N ARG A 240 -17.39 12.04 0.84
CA ARG A 240 -18.12 12.36 2.07
C ARG A 240 -17.66 11.53 3.27
N GLN A 241 -17.26 10.28 3.04
CA GLN A 241 -16.91 9.35 4.12
C GLN A 241 -15.52 9.61 4.70
N TYR A 242 -14.67 10.40 4.03
CA TYR A 242 -13.35 10.77 4.56
C TYR A 242 -13.42 11.72 5.77
N GLY A 243 -14.57 12.36 6.02
CA GLY A 243 -14.78 13.20 7.20
C GLY A 243 -14.81 12.41 8.52
N ASP A 244 -15.20 11.13 8.46
CA ASP A 244 -15.37 10.27 9.63
C ASP A 244 -14.09 9.48 9.99
N LEU A 245 -13.05 9.62 9.16
CA LEU A 245 -11.79 8.93 9.33
C LEU A 245 -10.80 9.78 10.15
N PRO A 246 -10.10 9.19 11.13
CA PRO A 246 -9.29 9.93 12.08
C PRO A 246 -7.85 10.17 11.56
N PHE A 247 -7.68 10.41 10.26
CA PHE A 247 -6.37 10.67 9.65
C PHE A 247 -6.10 12.17 9.53
N LYS A 248 -4.83 12.56 9.73
CA LYS A 248 -4.37 13.91 9.39
C LYS A 248 -4.61 14.17 7.91
N SER A 249 -4.98 15.39 7.57
CA SER A 249 -5.26 15.80 6.19
C SER A 249 -4.48 17.06 5.84
N ILE A 250 -3.99 17.13 4.61
CA ILE A 250 -3.28 18.29 4.06
C ILE A 250 -3.90 18.68 2.72
N HIS A 251 -3.75 19.96 2.36
CA HIS A 251 -4.18 20.51 1.08
C HIS A 251 -3.03 21.29 0.46
N LEU A 252 -2.78 21.11 -0.84
CA LEU A 252 -1.71 21.79 -1.57
C LEU A 252 -2.27 22.67 -2.70
N PRO A 253 -2.93 23.80 -2.37
CA PRO A 253 -3.59 24.66 -3.36
C PRO A 253 -2.62 25.37 -4.31
N SER A 254 -1.33 25.40 -3.97
CA SER A 254 -0.27 25.94 -4.85
C SER A 254 0.07 24.99 -6.01
N LEU A 255 -0.23 23.70 -5.87
CA LEU A 255 0.10 22.65 -6.83
C LEU A 255 -1.14 22.11 -7.54
N PHE A 256 -2.19 21.84 -6.77
CA PHE A 256 -3.41 21.23 -7.25
C PHE A 256 -4.50 22.26 -7.48
N ARG A 257 -5.43 21.95 -8.38
CA ARG A 257 -6.60 22.79 -8.58
C ARG A 257 -7.43 22.86 -7.30
N THR A 258 -8.10 23.99 -7.13
CA THR A 258 -9.08 24.24 -6.06
C THR A 258 -10.52 24.15 -6.56
N GLN A 259 -10.72 23.95 -7.86
CA GLN A 259 -12.02 23.85 -8.52
C GLN A 259 -11.98 22.79 -9.63
N ALA A 260 -13.13 22.18 -9.91
CA ALA A 260 -13.29 21.21 -10.99
C ALA A 260 -13.05 21.86 -12.36
N LEU A 261 -12.76 21.02 -13.37
CA LEU A 261 -12.75 21.46 -14.75
C LEU A 261 -14.15 21.94 -15.15
N SER A 262 -14.27 23.22 -15.48
CA SER A 262 -15.50 23.77 -16.03
C SER A 262 -15.41 23.73 -17.56
N PRO A 263 -16.39 23.14 -18.28
CA PRO A 263 -16.42 23.25 -19.72
C PRO A 263 -16.51 24.73 -20.09
N SER A 264 -15.52 25.22 -20.82
CA SER A 264 -15.60 26.54 -21.44
C SER A 264 -16.78 26.53 -22.40
N VAL A 265 -17.90 27.13 -21.99
CA VAL A 265 -19.02 27.41 -22.89
C VAL A 265 -18.42 28.28 -24.00
N PRO A 266 -18.49 27.89 -25.28
CA PRO A 266 -18.19 28.83 -26.34
C PRO A 266 -19.08 30.05 -26.08
N LEU A 267 -18.47 31.22 -25.90
CA LEU A 267 -19.21 32.47 -25.96
C LEU A 267 -19.87 32.48 -27.33
N HIS A 268 -21.14 32.07 -27.39
CA HIS A 268 -21.98 32.32 -28.53
C HIS A 268 -22.08 33.83 -28.61
N VAL A 269 -21.24 34.44 -29.45
CA VAL A 269 -21.40 35.83 -29.86
C VAL A 269 -22.82 35.90 -30.36
N ALA A 270 -23.70 36.53 -29.58
CA ALA A 270 -25.07 36.77 -29.97
C ALA A 270 -25.04 37.54 -31.29
N GLN A 271 -25.28 36.84 -32.41
CA GLN A 271 -25.56 37.52 -33.66
C GLN A 271 -26.85 38.32 -33.45
N PRO A 272 -26.84 39.65 -33.69
CA PRO A 272 -28.07 40.40 -33.66
C PRO A 272 -28.98 39.90 -34.79
N ALA A 273 -30.28 39.81 -34.48
CA ALA A 273 -31.31 39.34 -35.39
C ALA A 273 -31.30 40.09 -36.74
N PRO A 274 -31.60 39.42 -37.86
CA PRO A 274 -31.64 40.08 -39.16
C PRO A 274 -32.89 40.97 -39.26
N GLY A 275 -32.67 42.27 -39.37
CA GLY A 275 -33.69 43.24 -39.77
C GLY A 275 -33.96 43.16 -41.27
N ASN A 276 -35.23 43.00 -41.62
CA ASN A 276 -35.73 43.09 -42.98
C ASN A 276 -35.38 44.44 -43.64
N SER A 277 -34.66 44.41 -44.75
CA SER A 277 -34.76 45.47 -45.75
C SER A 277 -34.49 44.90 -47.14
N SER A 278 -35.50 45.05 -47.98
CA SER A 278 -35.54 44.70 -49.39
C SER A 278 -34.87 45.79 -50.20
N THR A 279 -33.93 45.45 -51.08
CA THR A 279 -33.71 46.17 -52.35
C THR A 279 -32.94 45.28 -53.32
N ASP A 280 -33.50 45.20 -54.53
CA ASP A 280 -32.96 44.59 -55.73
C ASP A 280 -31.56 45.09 -56.14
N GLY A 281 -30.79 44.23 -56.78
CA GLY A 281 -29.52 44.60 -57.41
C GLY A 281 -28.77 43.41 -58.01
N THR A 282 -29.03 43.16 -59.29
CA THR A 282 -28.40 42.21 -60.21
C THR A 282 -26.86 42.24 -60.22
N GLY A 283 -26.20 41.08 -60.25
CA GLY A 283 -24.77 40.98 -60.54
C GLY A 283 -24.20 39.56 -60.40
N SER A 284 -23.68 39.02 -61.50
CA SER A 284 -23.27 37.64 -61.72
C SER A 284 -21.89 37.27 -61.13
N THR A 285 -21.68 35.94 -61.01
CA THR A 285 -20.45 35.14 -61.22
C THR A 285 -19.53 34.74 -60.05
N ALA A 286 -19.26 33.42 -60.05
CA ALA A 286 -18.08 32.68 -59.58
C ALA A 286 -18.06 32.16 -58.13
N GLN A 287 -18.45 30.88 -58.01
CA GLN A 287 -18.21 29.99 -56.87
C GLN A 287 -16.71 29.62 -56.80
N GLY A 288 -16.06 29.95 -55.69
CA GLY A 288 -14.73 29.46 -55.34
C GLY A 288 -14.82 28.25 -54.42
N LEU A 289 -14.57 27.06 -54.98
CA LEU A 289 -14.47 25.79 -54.25
C LEU A 289 -13.19 25.75 -53.42
N SER A 290 -13.29 25.31 -52.16
CA SER A 290 -12.18 25.10 -51.24
C SER A 290 -11.41 23.81 -51.56
N TYR A 291 -10.15 23.78 -51.13
CA TYR A 291 -9.05 22.88 -51.47
C TYR A 291 -9.19 21.40 -51.05
N ALA A 292 -10.39 20.93 -50.70
CA ALA A 292 -10.64 19.55 -50.26
C ALA A 292 -11.13 18.60 -51.39
N ALA A 293 -11.25 19.07 -52.64
CA ALA A 293 -11.80 18.29 -53.75
C ALA A 293 -10.74 17.63 -54.68
N ARG A 294 -9.47 17.55 -54.27
CA ARG A 294 -8.40 16.93 -55.09
C ARG A 294 -7.49 16.01 -54.28
N ALA A 295 -8.05 14.96 -53.70
CA ALA A 295 -7.30 13.77 -53.30
C ALA A 295 -8.23 12.55 -53.26
N SER A 296 -8.46 11.94 -54.41
CA SER A 296 -8.99 10.58 -54.50
C SER A 296 -8.40 9.94 -55.75
N ALA A 297 -7.24 9.29 -55.57
CA ALA A 297 -6.67 8.34 -56.52
C ALA A 297 -5.69 7.43 -55.77
N SER A 298 -6.21 6.40 -55.11
CA SER A 298 -5.48 5.15 -54.88
C SER A 298 -6.44 4.05 -54.41
N ASP A 299 -6.36 2.92 -55.10
CA ASP A 299 -7.02 1.64 -54.87
C ASP A 299 -7.15 1.22 -53.40
N GLY A 300 -8.31 0.68 -53.04
CA GLY A 300 -8.54 0.02 -51.75
C GLY A 300 -9.97 -0.50 -51.59
N SER A 301 -10.08 -1.81 -51.36
CA SER A 301 -11.32 -2.60 -51.25
C SER A 301 -12.36 -2.03 -50.27
N THR A 302 -13.61 -1.94 -50.73
CA THR A 302 -14.78 -1.54 -49.95
C THR A 302 -15.14 -2.62 -48.91
N ILE A 303 -15.04 -2.29 -47.62
CA ILE A 303 -15.67 -3.07 -46.54
C ILE A 303 -16.84 -2.23 -46.01
N GLU A 304 -18.06 -2.73 -46.17
CA GLU A 304 -19.26 -2.12 -45.58
C GLU A 304 -19.26 -2.24 -44.04
N PRO A 305 -19.62 -1.18 -43.30
CA PRO A 305 -19.85 -1.28 -41.86
C PRO A 305 -21.21 -1.92 -41.57
N ALA A 306 -21.23 -2.92 -40.69
CA ALA A 306 -22.43 -3.61 -40.22
C ALA A 306 -23.37 -2.68 -39.42
N PRO A 307 -24.70 -2.91 -39.44
CA PRO A 307 -25.67 -2.08 -38.74
C PRO A 307 -25.60 -2.24 -37.20
N PRO A 308 -25.96 -1.20 -36.42
CA PRO A 308 -25.89 -1.24 -34.96
C PRO A 308 -26.91 -2.22 -34.38
N SER A 309 -26.43 -3.14 -33.53
CA SER A 309 -27.29 -4.08 -32.81
C SER A 309 -28.03 -3.41 -31.65
N PRO A 310 -29.30 -3.78 -31.37
CA PRO A 310 -30.11 -3.09 -30.39
C PRO A 310 -29.74 -3.50 -28.95
N SER A 311 -29.70 -2.50 -28.09
CA SER A 311 -29.57 -2.59 -26.63
C SER A 311 -30.54 -3.61 -26.00
N ARG A 312 -30.00 -4.61 -25.28
CA ARG A 312 -30.78 -5.42 -24.34
C ARG A 312 -30.10 -5.52 -22.97
N ARG A 313 -30.96 -5.48 -21.95
CA ARG A 313 -30.68 -5.39 -20.52
C ARG A 313 -29.76 -6.51 -20.02
N ARG A 314 -28.95 -6.15 -19.02
CA ARG A 314 -27.88 -6.93 -18.40
C ARG A 314 -28.41 -7.72 -17.20
N ASP A 315 -28.91 -8.92 -17.42
CA ASP A 315 -29.04 -9.90 -16.34
C ASP A 315 -27.91 -10.94 -16.53
N ILE A 316 -26.94 -10.94 -15.62
CA ILE A 316 -25.81 -11.88 -15.63
C ILE A 316 -26.27 -13.13 -14.88
N LEU A 317 -26.51 -14.22 -15.62
CA LEU A 317 -26.82 -15.51 -15.01
C LEU A 317 -25.54 -16.12 -14.44
N VAL A 318 -25.60 -16.56 -13.19
CA VAL A 318 -24.51 -17.30 -12.53
C VAL A 318 -25.00 -18.69 -12.11
N ASN A 319 -24.15 -19.70 -12.18
CA ASN A 319 -24.46 -21.03 -11.66
C ASN A 319 -24.36 -21.07 -10.12
N ALA A 320 -24.69 -22.20 -9.50
CA ALA A 320 -24.61 -22.38 -8.04
C ALA A 320 -23.19 -22.26 -7.46
N ALA A 321 -22.16 -22.29 -8.31
CA ALA A 321 -20.77 -22.06 -7.96
C ALA A 321 -20.30 -20.60 -8.21
N GLY A 322 -21.20 -19.71 -8.63
CA GLY A 322 -20.90 -18.29 -8.86
C GLY A 322 -20.28 -17.97 -10.22
N GLU A 323 -20.22 -18.92 -11.15
CA GLU A 323 -19.61 -18.73 -12.46
C GLU A 323 -20.60 -18.13 -13.46
N ARG A 324 -20.16 -17.14 -14.23
CA ARG A 324 -20.96 -16.44 -15.24
C ARG A 324 -21.30 -17.34 -16.43
N LEU A 325 -22.58 -17.43 -16.76
CA LEU A 325 -23.11 -18.18 -17.90
C LEU A 325 -23.44 -17.23 -19.04
N ASP A 326 -22.53 -17.09 -20.00
CA ASP A 326 -22.69 -16.18 -21.16
C ASP A 326 -23.69 -16.70 -22.22
N ARG A 327 -24.14 -17.96 -22.13
CA ARG A 327 -25.15 -18.56 -23.01
C ARG A 327 -26.03 -19.52 -22.21
N PHE A 328 -27.32 -19.61 -22.57
CA PHE A 328 -28.20 -20.64 -22.03
C PHE A 328 -27.57 -22.02 -22.22
N PRO A 329 -27.38 -22.82 -21.16
CA PRO A 329 -26.79 -24.14 -21.29
C PRO A 329 -27.70 -24.99 -22.18
N LYS A 330 -27.10 -25.62 -23.20
CA LYS A 330 -27.82 -26.59 -24.04
C LYS A 330 -28.32 -27.70 -23.13
N LYS A 331 -29.58 -28.12 -23.30
CA LYS A 331 -30.11 -29.27 -22.56
C LYS A 331 -29.15 -30.46 -22.75
N PRO A 332 -28.72 -31.11 -21.65
CA PRO A 332 -27.79 -32.22 -21.76
C PRO A 332 -28.41 -33.33 -22.61
N SER A 333 -27.57 -34.08 -23.33
CA SER A 333 -28.05 -35.24 -24.07
C SER A 333 -28.63 -36.28 -23.09
N GLN A 334 -29.60 -37.07 -23.54
CA GLN A 334 -30.23 -38.11 -22.70
C GLN A 334 -29.20 -39.10 -22.14
N ALA A 335 -28.12 -39.35 -22.90
CA ALA A 335 -27.00 -40.17 -22.45
C ALA A 335 -26.22 -39.52 -21.30
N ALA A 336 -25.92 -38.22 -21.37
CA ALA A 336 -25.24 -37.49 -20.31
C ALA A 336 -26.08 -37.41 -19.03
N PHE A 337 -27.40 -37.22 -19.18
CA PHE A 337 -28.35 -37.22 -18.06
C PHE A 337 -28.39 -38.58 -17.35
N THR A 338 -28.51 -39.68 -18.12
CA THR A 338 -28.53 -41.05 -17.58
C THR A 338 -27.22 -41.39 -16.86
N ASN A 339 -26.07 -40.99 -17.41
CA ASN A 339 -24.76 -41.25 -16.83
C ASN A 339 -24.57 -40.49 -15.50
N TYR A 340 -24.93 -39.20 -15.45
CA TYR A 340 -24.88 -38.41 -14.21
C TYR A 340 -25.71 -39.04 -13.08
N HIS A 341 -26.95 -39.43 -13.37
CA HIS A 341 -27.84 -40.05 -12.36
C HIS A 341 -27.47 -41.50 -12.02
N GLY A 342 -26.75 -42.21 -12.89
CA GLY A 342 -26.11 -43.49 -12.56
C GLY A 342 -24.99 -43.28 -11.54
N LYS A 343 -24.04 -42.39 -11.88
CA LYS A 343 -22.86 -42.11 -11.05
C LYS A 343 -23.20 -41.48 -9.70
N LYS A 344 -24.24 -40.64 -9.66
CA LYS A 344 -24.77 -40.07 -8.41
C LYS A 344 -25.31 -41.16 -7.47
N ARG A 345 -26.10 -42.11 -7.98
CA ARG A 345 -26.62 -43.24 -7.18
C ARG A 345 -25.51 -44.15 -6.67
N GLU A 346 -24.48 -44.35 -7.48
CA GLU A 346 -23.29 -45.15 -7.11
C GLU A 346 -22.49 -44.49 -5.98
N LEU A 347 -22.29 -43.16 -6.06
CA LEU A 347 -21.64 -42.39 -5.00
C LEU A 347 -22.47 -42.36 -3.71
N GLU A 348 -23.79 -42.18 -3.81
CA GLU A 348 -24.71 -42.22 -2.66
C GLU A 348 -24.74 -43.62 -2.00
N ALA A 349 -24.66 -44.69 -2.79
CA ALA A 349 -24.59 -46.07 -2.27
C ALA A 349 -23.24 -46.39 -1.61
N THR A 350 -22.16 -45.73 -2.03
CA THR A 350 -20.81 -45.92 -1.47
C THR A 350 -20.60 -45.08 -0.21
N ALA A 351 -21.29 -43.95 -0.05
CA ALA A 351 -21.25 -43.10 1.13
C ALA A 351 -22.06 -43.63 2.33
N LEU A 352 -22.81 -44.73 2.15
CA LEU A 352 -23.65 -45.38 3.17
C LEU A 352 -23.05 -46.72 3.68
N ARG A 353 -21.80 -47.04 3.29
CA ARG A 353 -20.97 -48.10 3.89
C ARG A 353 -19.86 -47.47 4.69
#